data_AF-K1UMU8-F1
#
_entry.id   AF-K1UMU8-F1
#
_cell.length_a   1.000
_cell.length_b   1.000
_cell.length_c   1.000
_cell.angle_alpha   90.00
_cell.angle_beta   90.00
_cell.angle_gamma   90.00
#
_symmetry.space_group_name_H-M   'P 1'
#
loop_
_entity.id
_entity.type
_entity.pdbx_description
1 polymer ?
#
loop_
_entity_poly.entity_id
_entity_poly.type
_entity_poly.pdbx_seq_one_letter_code
_entity_poly.pdbx_strand_id
1 'polypeptide(L)'
;METLYAFRNLQDATNDAIALFGDKNATGIVLLKSYEDYYYGYEDDNGKKQIGYEERIAMLLQKYPLGVQIVGEKAEKDFIASIGNILRLRNILSSFDKFAGNEILTERDF
;
A
#
# COMPACT_ATOMS: atom_id res chain seq x y z
N MET A 1 -5.61 -20.02 -32.04
CA MET A 1 -4.24 -20.34 -31.60
C MET A 1 -3.50 -19.01 -31.50
N GLU A 2 -3.31 -18.52 -30.28
CA GLU A 2 -2.02 -18.50 -29.54
C GLU A 2 -1.32 -17.16 -29.81
N THR A 3 -0.92 -16.35 -28.82
CA THR A 3 -0.22 -16.69 -27.58
C THR A 3 -0.51 -15.72 -26.41
N LEU A 4 -0.89 -16.34 -25.29
CA LEU A 4 -0.85 -15.79 -23.93
C LEU A 4 0.58 -15.93 -23.38
N TYR A 5 1.52 -15.05 -23.76
CA TYR A 5 2.90 -15.10 -23.21
C TYR A 5 3.52 -13.70 -23.13
N ALA A 6 3.08 -12.89 -22.17
CA ALA A 6 3.85 -11.73 -21.69
C ALA A 6 3.62 -11.37 -20.20
N PHE A 7 2.69 -12.03 -19.50
CA PHE A 7 2.38 -11.73 -18.10
C PHE A 7 3.14 -12.59 -17.08
N ARG A 8 4.06 -13.46 -17.53
CA ARG A 8 4.77 -14.42 -16.66
C ARG A 8 6.20 -14.03 -16.29
N ASN A 9 6.64 -12.80 -16.57
CA ASN A 9 8.03 -12.37 -16.29
C ASN A 9 8.18 -11.11 -15.42
N LEU A 10 7.09 -10.50 -14.95
CA LEU A 10 7.15 -9.33 -14.05
C LEU A 10 6.72 -9.63 -12.61
N GLN A 11 6.26 -10.85 -12.32
CA GLN A 11 5.90 -11.25 -10.95
C GLN A 11 7.14 -11.49 -10.08
N ASP A 12 8.20 -12.09 -10.63
CA ASP A 12 9.47 -12.31 -9.90
C ASP A 12 10.23 -11.00 -9.64
N ALA A 13 10.38 -10.13 -10.64
CA ALA A 13 11.14 -8.88 -10.50
C ALA A 13 10.49 -7.85 -9.54
N THR A 14 9.17 -7.94 -9.33
CA THR A 14 8.46 -7.04 -8.39
C THR A 14 8.54 -7.55 -6.95
N ASN A 15 8.56 -8.87 -6.75
CA ASN A 15 8.68 -9.47 -5.42
C ASN A 15 10.05 -9.19 -4.76
N ASP A 16 11.13 -9.15 -5.54
CA ASP A 16 12.47 -8.79 -5.04
C ASP A 16 12.57 -7.35 -4.51
N ALA A 17 11.80 -6.41 -5.08
CA ALA A 17 11.82 -5.02 -4.66
C ALA A 17 11.08 -4.78 -3.32
N ILE A 18 10.11 -5.64 -2.98
CA ILE A 18 9.35 -5.55 -1.72
C ILE A 18 10.15 -6.21 -0.58
N ALA A 19 10.87 -7.30 -0.86
CA ALA A 19 11.75 -7.95 0.12
C ALA A 19 12.91 -7.06 0.59
N LEU A 20 13.41 -6.15 -0.26
CA LEU A 20 14.57 -5.31 0.09
C LEU A 20 14.27 -4.12 1.02
N PHE A 21 13.01 -3.75 1.22
CA PHE A 21 12.63 -2.60 2.07
C PHE A 21 11.92 -2.98 3.38
N GLY A 22 11.65 -4.27 3.60
CA GLY A 22 11.04 -4.79 4.83
C GLY A 22 12.03 -5.61 5.64
N ASP A 23 12.86 -4.93 6.43
CA ASP A 23 13.68 -5.50 7.51
C ASP A 23 14.69 -6.60 7.11
N LYS A 24 15.96 -6.39 7.45
CA LYS A 24 17.07 -7.31 7.15
C LYS A 24 16.98 -8.65 7.89
N ASN A 25 15.90 -8.85 8.67
CA ASN A 25 15.63 -10.02 9.50
C ASN A 25 14.39 -10.83 9.06
N ALA A 26 13.69 -10.45 7.98
CA ALA A 26 12.50 -11.17 7.53
C ALA A 26 12.86 -12.46 6.76
N THR A 27 13.35 -13.48 7.47
CA THR A 27 13.59 -14.85 6.96
C THR A 27 12.34 -15.73 6.97
N GLY A 28 11.16 -15.12 6.78
CA GLY A 28 9.88 -15.83 6.74
C GLY A 28 9.25 -15.71 5.37
N ILE A 29 8.73 -16.82 4.81
CA ILE A 29 7.78 -16.77 3.71
C ILE A 29 6.59 -15.93 4.21
N VAL A 30 6.52 -14.66 3.81
CA VAL A 30 5.37 -13.81 4.12
C VAL A 30 4.23 -14.31 3.25
N LEU A 31 3.31 -15.07 3.86
CA LEU A 31 2.03 -15.35 3.21
C LEU A 31 1.30 -14.00 3.06
N LEU A 32 1.05 -13.60 1.81
CA LEU A 32 0.27 -12.40 1.53
C LEU A 32 -1.13 -12.56 2.13
N LYS A 33 -1.61 -11.51 2.79
CA LYS A 33 -3.00 -11.43 3.27
C LYS A 33 -3.95 -11.24 2.09
N SER A 34 -5.25 -11.33 2.35
CA SER A 34 -6.27 -11.16 1.31
C SER A 34 -6.35 -9.70 0.85
N TYR A 35 -6.91 -9.46 -0.33
CA TYR A 35 -7.22 -8.10 -0.79
C TYR A 35 -8.02 -7.30 0.26
N GLU A 36 -9.03 -7.94 0.87
CA GLU A 36 -9.90 -7.31 1.86
C GLU A 36 -9.14 -6.89 3.12
N ASP A 37 -8.17 -7.70 3.55
CA ASP A 37 -7.31 -7.40 4.70
C ASP A 37 -6.45 -6.15 4.43
N TYR A 38 -5.89 -6.03 3.22
CA TYR A 38 -5.12 -4.85 2.84
C TYR A 38 -6.00 -3.62 2.60
N TYR A 39 -7.21 -3.80 2.06
CA TYR A 39 -8.09 -2.71 1.66
C TYR A 39 -8.86 -2.13 2.85
N TYR A 40 -9.52 -2.98 3.65
CA TYR A 40 -10.36 -2.59 4.80
C TYR A 40 -9.63 -2.68 6.14
N GLY A 41 -8.55 -3.46 6.20
CA GLY A 41 -7.82 -3.73 7.44
C GLY A 41 -8.14 -5.12 7.98
N TYR A 42 -7.33 -5.57 8.93
CA TYR A 42 -7.45 -6.89 9.54
C TYR A 42 -6.97 -6.85 10.99
N GLU A 43 -7.28 -7.88 11.77
CA GLU A 43 -6.69 -8.07 13.09
C GLU A 43 -5.48 -8.99 12.97
N ASP A 44 -4.32 -8.56 13.48
CA ASP A 44 -3.14 -9.42 13.49
C ASP A 44 -3.22 -10.50 14.58
N ASP A 45 -2.30 -11.47 14.54
CA ASP A 45 -2.25 -12.58 15.50
C ASP A 45 -2.11 -12.15 16.97
N ASN A 46 -1.77 -10.88 17.25
CA ASN A 46 -1.71 -10.31 18.60
C ASN A 46 -2.99 -9.56 18.99
N GLY A 47 -4.06 -9.63 18.18
CA GLY A 47 -5.31 -8.93 18.44
C GLY A 47 -5.26 -7.43 18.10
N LYS A 48 -4.25 -6.97 17.35
CA LYS A 48 -4.13 -5.55 17.00
C LYS A 48 -4.77 -5.27 15.64
N LYS A 49 -5.71 -4.32 15.60
CA LYS A 49 -6.30 -3.82 14.35
C LYS A 49 -5.21 -3.13 13.51
N GLN A 50 -4.99 -3.68 12.33
CA GLN A 50 -4.23 -3.09 11.24
C GLN A 50 -5.19 -2.32 10.35
N ILE A 51 -4.92 -1.03 10.21
CA ILE A 51 -5.74 -0.12 9.41
C ILE A 51 -5.49 -0.38 7.92
N GLY A 52 -6.58 -0.57 7.16
CA GLY A 52 -6.54 -0.77 5.71
C GLY A 52 -6.24 0.50 4.91
N TYR A 53 -6.10 0.32 3.60
CA TYR A 53 -5.88 1.38 2.63
C TYR A 53 -6.95 2.47 2.68
N GLU A 54 -8.23 2.09 2.73
CA GLU A 54 -9.36 3.04 2.73
C GLU A 54 -9.32 3.98 3.95
N GLU A 55 -9.24 3.40 5.16
CA GLU A 55 -9.23 4.15 6.41
C GLU A 55 -7.96 5.02 6.53
N ARG A 56 -6.80 4.56 6.01
CA ARG A 56 -5.57 5.37 5.97
C ARG A 56 -5.71 6.62 5.10
N ILE A 57 -6.36 6.50 3.94
CA ILE A 57 -6.60 7.65 3.07
C ILE A 57 -7.57 8.63 3.71
N ALA A 58 -8.65 8.12 4.30
CA ALA A 58 -9.61 8.96 5.02
C ALA A 58 -8.92 9.75 6.16
N MET A 59 -8.06 9.09 6.94
CA MET A 59 -7.28 9.74 8.00
C MET A 59 -6.30 10.78 7.45
N LEU A 60 -5.61 10.47 6.34
CA LEU A 60 -4.69 11.40 5.69
C LEU A 60 -5.42 12.67 5.24
N LEU A 61 -6.53 12.52 4.50
CA LEU A 61 -7.31 13.65 3.98
C LEU A 61 -7.97 14.48 5.08
N GLN A 62 -8.37 13.84 6.19
CA GLN A 62 -8.88 14.54 7.36
C GLN A 62 -7.80 15.38 8.04
N LYS A 63 -6.57 14.85 8.14
CA LYS A 63 -5.44 15.52 8.80
C LYS A 63 -4.78 16.57 7.91
N TYR A 64 -4.76 16.33 6.60
CA TYR A 64 -4.13 17.17 5.59
C TYR A 64 -5.12 17.41 4.44
N PRO A 65 -6.05 18.37 4.60
CA PRO A 65 -7.04 18.69 3.57
C PRO A 65 -6.38 19.22 2.29
N LEU A 66 -6.94 18.87 1.14
CA LEU A 66 -6.45 19.35 -0.16
C LEU A 66 -6.48 20.88 -0.24
N GLY A 67 -5.40 21.45 -0.78
CA GLY A 67 -5.26 22.91 -0.93
C GLY A 67 -4.83 23.64 0.34
N VAL A 68 -4.63 22.94 1.46
CA VAL A 68 -4.06 23.53 2.68
C VAL A 68 -2.57 23.26 2.73
N GLN A 69 -1.78 24.30 2.95
CA GLN A 69 -0.34 24.16 3.13
C GLN A 69 -0.03 23.44 4.44
N ILE A 70 0.82 22.42 4.36
CA ILE A 70 1.37 21.73 5.52
C ILE A 70 2.48 22.62 6.09
N VAL A 71 2.32 23.09 7.32
CA VAL A 71 3.27 24.00 7.96
C VAL A 71 3.95 23.30 9.13
N GLY A 72 5.28 23.26 9.08
CA GLY A 72 6.15 22.80 10.15
C GLY A 72 6.79 21.44 9.86
N GLU A 73 8.10 21.34 10.13
CA GLU A 73 8.93 20.19 9.78
C GLU A 73 8.37 18.85 10.29
N LYS A 74 7.79 18.85 11.50
CA LYS A 74 7.17 17.65 12.08
C LYS A 74 5.92 17.22 11.29
N ALA A 75 5.10 18.18 10.87
CA ALA A 75 3.88 17.90 10.10
C ALA A 75 4.22 17.43 8.68
N GLU A 76 5.26 18.00 8.06
CA GLU A 76 5.79 17.57 6.77
C GLU A 76 6.35 16.15 6.82
N LYS A 77 7.17 15.82 7.83
CA LYS A 77 7.70 14.47 8.03
C LYS A 77 6.59 13.44 8.27
N ASP A 78 5.58 13.79 9.06
CA ASP A 78 4.43 12.92 9.33
C ASP A 78 3.59 12.69 8.07
N PHE A 79 3.38 13.73 7.25
CA PHE A 79 2.70 13.62 5.97
C PHE A 79 3.45 12.68 5.01
N ILE A 80 4.76 12.89 4.83
CA ILE A 80 5.61 12.04 3.98
C ILE A 80 5.55 10.58 4.45
N ALA A 81 5.64 10.34 5.75
CA ALA A 81 5.54 8.99 6.31
C ALA A 81 4.15 8.37 6.06
N SER A 82 3.08 9.14 6.22
CA SER A 82 1.71 8.68 6.01
C SER A 82 1.44 8.30 4.54
N ILE A 83 1.84 9.17 3.61
CA ILE A 83 1.80 8.92 2.17
C ILE A 83 2.62 7.67 1.80
N GLY A 84 3.85 7.57 2.31
CA GLY A 84 4.73 6.43 2.02
C GLY A 84 4.12 5.09 2.44
N ASN A 85 3.41 5.05 3.57
CA ASN A 85 2.69 3.85 3.99
C ASN A 85 1.49 3.51 3.09
N ILE A 86 0.75 4.53 2.62
CA ILE A 86 -0.36 4.35 1.67
C ILE A 86 0.16 3.84 0.32
N LEU A 87 1.27 4.39 -0.19
CA LEU A 87 1.87 3.95 -1.46
C LEU A 87 2.36 2.49 -1.40
N ARG A 88 2.92 2.05 -0.27
CA ARG A 88 3.29 0.64 -0.07
C ARG A 88 2.07 -0.27 -0.11
N LEU A 89 0.98 0.10 0.57
CA LEU A 89 -0.27 -0.66 0.50
C LEU A 89 -0.86 -0.67 -0.91
N ARG A 90 -0.82 0.47 -1.61
CA ARG A 90 -1.25 0.58 -3.01
C ARG A 90 -0.45 -0.36 -3.92
N ASN A 91 0.86 -0.48 -3.73
CA ASN A 91 1.71 -1.38 -4.50
C ASN A 91 1.39 -2.86 -4.25
N ILE A 92 1.04 -3.22 -3.01
CA ILE A 92 0.56 -4.57 -2.70
C ILE A 92 -0.80 -4.80 -3.37
N LEU A 93 -1.73 -3.86 -3.20
CA LEU A 93 -3.08 -3.92 -3.77
C LEU A 93 -3.08 -3.96 -5.30
N SER A 94 -2.15 -3.27 -5.98
CA SER A 94 -2.03 -3.29 -7.44
C SER A 94 -1.62 -4.64 -8.01
N SER A 95 -1.16 -5.57 -7.17
CA SER A 95 -0.94 -6.97 -7.58
C SER A 95 -2.24 -7.78 -7.67
N PHE A 96 -3.38 -7.25 -7.16
CA PHE A 96 -4.68 -7.90 -7.22
C PHE A 96 -5.53 -7.28 -8.34
N ASP A 97 -6.08 -8.09 -9.25
CA ASP A 97 -6.96 -7.62 -10.32
C ASP A 97 -8.16 -6.79 -9.81
N LYS A 98 -8.66 -7.14 -8.61
CA LYS A 98 -9.78 -6.45 -7.95
C LYS A 98 -9.47 -4.99 -7.61
N PHE A 99 -8.20 -4.60 -7.48
CA PHE A 99 -7.85 -3.23 -7.15
C PHE A 99 -8.08 -2.26 -8.30
N ALA A 100 -7.96 -2.73 -9.55
CA ALA A 100 -8.22 -1.90 -10.72
C ALA A 100 -9.67 -1.38 -10.67
N GLY A 101 -9.84 -0.06 -10.67
CA GLY A 101 -11.16 0.60 -10.56
C GLY A 101 -11.68 0.80 -9.13
N ASN A 102 -10.97 0.31 -8.11
CA ASN A 102 -11.24 0.57 -6.69
C ASN A 102 -10.15 1.47 -6.06
N GLU A 103 -9.40 2.19 -6.89
CA GLU A 103 -8.39 3.15 -6.44
C GLU A 103 -9.07 4.41 -5.89
N ILE A 104 -8.77 4.77 -4.65
CA ILE A 104 -9.32 5.99 -4.02
C ILE A 104 -8.48 7.21 -4.40
N LEU A 105 -7.16 7.04 -4.49
CA LEU A 105 -6.21 8.04 -4.95
C LEU A 105 -5.50 7.52 -6.20
N THR A 106 -5.44 8.35 -7.23
CA THR A 106 -4.68 8.05 -8.45
C THR A 106 -3.22 8.47 -8.28
N GLU A 107 -2.32 8.04 -9.16
CA GLU A 107 -0.91 8.52 -9.19
C GLU A 107 -0.80 10.05 -9.26
N ARG A 108 -1.83 10.73 -9.75
CA ARG A 108 -1.85 12.19 -9.89
C ARG A 108 -2.26 12.93 -8.62
N ASP A 109 -2.77 12.22 -7.62
CA ASP A 109 -3.19 12.78 -6.33
C ASP A 109 -2.06 12.82 -5.28
N PHE A 110 -0.88 12.29 -5.63
CA PHE A 110 0.34 12.28 -4.81
C PHE A 110 1.38 13.28 -5.34
#